data_AF-A0A943PT58-F1
#
_entry.id   AF-A0A943PT58-F1
#
_cell.length_a   1.000
_cell.length_b   1.000
_cell.length_c   1.000
_cell.angle_alpha   90.00
_cell.angle_beta   90.00
_cell.angle_gamma   90.00
#
_symmetry.space_group_name_H-M   'P 1'
#
loop_
_entity.id
_entity.type
_entity.pdbx_description
1 polymer ?
#
loop_
_entity_poly.entity_id
_entity_poly.type
_entity_poly.pdbx_seq_one_letter_code
_entity_poly.pdbx_strand_id
1 'polypeptide(L)'
;MIVKEKDLSKIIKNNFYLRTLLLELEGMIEGHISFIKAICTYSHKKGILNIFELLHNIRIDIALQYKIIYREKEKILEIKLDNGQNVKLTVIR
;
A
#
# COMPACT_ATOMS: atom_id res chain seq x y z
N MET A 1 -4.58 2.97 13.56
CA MET A 1 -5.34 1.78 14.01
C MET A 1 -4.73 0.55 13.36
N ILE A 2 -4.61 -0.58 14.09
CA ILE A 2 -4.23 -1.87 13.46
C ILE A 2 -5.43 -2.33 12.63
N VAL A 3 -5.19 -2.64 11.36
CA VAL A 3 -6.23 -3.01 10.40
C VAL A 3 -6.19 -4.51 10.17
N LYS A 4 -7.37 -5.14 10.14
CA LYS A 4 -7.51 -6.53 9.71
C LYS A 4 -7.53 -6.58 8.19
N GLU A 5 -6.94 -7.63 7.61
CA GLU A 5 -6.85 -7.84 6.16
C GLU A 5 -8.21 -7.68 5.45
N LYS A 6 -9.28 -8.20 6.06
CA LYS A 6 -10.65 -8.09 5.53
C LYS A 6 -11.14 -6.66 5.27
N ASP A 7 -10.58 -5.68 5.99
CA ASP A 7 -10.99 -4.27 5.90
C ASP A 7 -10.12 -3.49 4.89
N LEU A 8 -9.01 -4.07 4.42
CA LEU A 8 -8.03 -3.42 3.56
C LEU A 8 -8.64 -2.99 2.21
N SER A 9 -9.44 -3.86 1.58
CA SER A 9 -10.12 -3.53 0.31
C SER A 9 -10.99 -2.28 0.42
N LYS A 10 -11.71 -2.12 1.53
CA LYS A 10 -12.55 -0.94 1.79
C LYS A 10 -11.70 0.32 1.98
N ILE A 11 -10.61 0.22 2.73
CA ILE A 11 -9.68 1.35 2.95
C ILE A 11 -9.05 1.80 1.63
N ILE A 12 -8.56 0.85 0.82
CA ILE A 12 -7.95 1.11 -0.49
C ILE A 12 -8.95 1.83 -1.42
N LYS A 13 -10.16 1.28 -1.56
CA LYS A 13 -11.20 1.84 -2.43
C LYS A 13 -11.58 3.27 -2.04
N ASN A 14 -11.73 3.55 -0.75
CA ASN A 14 -12.23 4.83 -0.27
C ASN A 14 -11.18 5.95 -0.28
N ASN A 15 -9.90 5.60 -0.18
CA ASN A 15 -8.85 6.58 0.12
C ASN A 15 -7.76 6.67 -0.95
N PHE A 16 -7.44 5.58 -1.64
CA PHE A 16 -6.24 5.49 -2.49
C PHE A 16 -6.55 5.33 -3.99
N TYR A 17 -7.75 4.84 -4.32
CA TYR A 17 -8.16 4.61 -5.71
C TYR A 17 -8.16 5.90 -6.56
N LEU A 18 -7.44 5.88 -7.70
CA LEU A 18 -7.29 7.00 -8.65
C LEU A 18 -6.75 8.28 -8.00
N ARG A 19 -5.85 8.15 -7.03
CA ARG A 19 -5.18 9.27 -6.36
C ARG A 19 -3.70 9.34 -6.75
N THR A 20 -3.10 10.52 -6.63
CA THR A 20 -1.66 10.67 -6.68
C THR A 20 -1.07 10.06 -5.40
N LEU A 21 -0.15 9.12 -5.56
CA LEU A 21 0.40 8.35 -4.44
C LEU A 21 1.90 8.55 -4.36
N LEU A 22 2.38 8.77 -3.14
CA LEU A 22 3.78 8.58 -2.78
C LEU A 22 3.92 7.19 -2.13
N LEU A 23 4.81 6.39 -2.70
CA LEU A 23 5.23 5.11 -2.15
C LEU A 23 6.63 5.25 -1.56
N GLU A 24 6.76 4.92 -0.29
CA GLU A 24 8.02 4.86 0.44
C GLU A 24 8.33 3.38 0.70
N LEU A 25 9.49 2.91 0.26
CA LEU A 25 10.00 1.56 0.46
C LEU A 25 11.20 1.62 1.39
N GLU A 26 11.17 0.82 2.45
CA GLU A 26 12.27 0.68 3.42
C GLU A 26 12.69 -0.79 3.47
N GLY A 27 13.99 -1.08 3.39
CA GLY A 27 14.53 -2.45 3.39
C GLY A 27 15.74 -2.60 2.46
N MET A 28 15.90 -3.78 1.85
CA MET A 28 16.99 -4.04 0.87
C MET A 28 16.97 -3.11 -0.36
N ILE A 29 15.89 -2.35 -0.53
CA ILE A 29 15.78 -1.26 -1.48
C ILE A 29 15.27 -0.04 -0.68
N GLU A 30 16.07 1.02 -0.66
CA GLU A 30 15.68 2.32 -0.10
C GLU A 30 15.39 3.28 -1.26
N GLY A 31 14.21 3.89 -1.27
CA GLY A 31 13.84 4.82 -2.32
C GLY A 31 12.40 5.33 -2.24
N HIS A 32 12.14 6.36 -3.05
CA HIS A 32 10.83 7.00 -3.17
C HIS A 32 10.33 6.86 -4.61
N ILE A 33 9.09 6.40 -4.75
CA ILE A 33 8.43 6.30 -6.06
C ILE A 33 7.12 7.06 -5.97
N SER A 34 6.89 7.95 -6.95
CA SER A 34 5.67 8.74 -7.06
C SER A 34 4.87 8.27 -8.25
N PHE A 35 3.56 8.12 -8.04
CA PHE A 35 2.62 7.73 -9.08
C PHE A 35 1.61 8.85 -9.39
N ILE A 36 1.47 9.24 -10.65
CA ILE A 36 0.51 10.24 -11.13
C ILE A 36 -0.82 9.53 -11.41
N LYS A 37 -1.68 9.48 -10.38
CA LYS A 37 -2.99 8.78 -10.39
C LYS A 37 -2.85 7.26 -10.54
N ALA A 38 -2.51 6.61 -9.44
CA ALA A 38 -2.50 5.16 -9.37
C ALA A 38 -3.89 4.58 -9.07
N ILE A 39 -4.13 3.40 -9.61
CA ILE A 39 -5.22 2.53 -9.18
C ILE A 39 -4.62 1.52 -8.21
N CYS A 40 -5.27 1.37 -7.06
CA CYS A 40 -4.89 0.41 -6.04
C CYS A 40 -6.00 -0.62 -5.88
N THR A 41 -5.63 -1.90 -5.87
CA THR A 41 -6.56 -3.01 -5.64
C THR A 41 -5.93 -4.07 -4.75
N TYR A 42 -6.73 -4.64 -3.86
CA TYR A 42 -6.30 -5.70 -2.98
C TYR A 42 -7.03 -7.00 -3.30
N SER A 43 -6.29 -8.11 -3.41
CA SER A 43 -6.81 -9.44 -3.72
C SER A 43 -6.72 -10.35 -2.51
N HIS A 44 -7.82 -10.48 -1.75
CA HIS A 44 -7.93 -11.36 -0.59
C HIS A 44 -7.52 -12.81 -0.90
N LYS A 45 -7.98 -13.38 -2.02
CA LYS A 45 -7.66 -14.77 -2.41
C LYS A 45 -6.15 -15.01 -2.56
N LYS A 46 -5.39 -13.97 -2.91
CA LYS A 46 -3.96 -14.08 -3.21
C LYS A 46 -3.08 -13.48 -2.12
N GLY A 47 -3.64 -12.71 -1.19
CA GLY A 47 -2.83 -11.90 -0.28
C GLY A 47 -1.93 -10.93 -1.04
N ILE A 48 -2.40 -10.26 -2.09
CA ILE A 48 -1.58 -9.35 -2.91
C ILE A 48 -2.22 -7.97 -2.98
N LEU A 49 -1.44 -6.93 -2.66
CA LEU A 49 -1.76 -5.54 -2.96
C LEU A 49 -1.11 -5.14 -4.28
N ASN A 50 -1.94 -4.66 -5.21
CA ASN A 50 -1.50 -4.18 -6.52
C ASN A 50 -1.67 -2.66 -6.59
N ILE A 51 -0.62 -1.97 -7.03
CA ILE A 51 -0.59 -0.53 -7.28
C ILE A 51 -0.16 -0.35 -8.73
N PHE A 52 -0.98 0.31 -9.53
CA PHE A 52 -0.73 0.45 -10.97
C PHE A 52 -1.01 1.86 -11.46
N GLU A 53 -0.14 2.34 -12.34
CA GLU A 53 -0.33 3.53 -13.16
C GLU A 53 -0.08 3.15 -14.63
N LEU A 54 -0.31 4.07 -15.57
CA LEU A 54 -0.12 3.85 -17.01
C LEU A 54 1.24 3.25 -17.37
N LEU A 55 2.31 3.58 -16.63
CA LEU A 55 3.68 3.19 -16.96
C LEU A 55 4.32 2.21 -15.99
N HIS A 56 3.77 2.04 -14.78
CA HIS A 56 4.45 1.35 -13.69
C HIS A 56 3.47 0.45 -12.93
N ASN A 57 3.94 -0.73 -12.50
CA ASN A 57 3.16 -1.69 -11.72
C ASN A 57 4.01 -2.17 -10.54
N ILE A 58 3.48 -2.02 -9.33
CA ILE A 58 4.06 -2.57 -8.11
C ILE A 58 3.09 -3.57 -7.50
N ARG A 59 3.63 -4.75 -7.17
CA ARG A 59 2.92 -5.81 -6.47
C ARG A 59 3.63 -6.10 -5.17
N ILE A 60 2.86 -6.12 -4.10
CA ILE A 60 3.34 -6.43 -2.76
C ILE A 60 2.66 -7.73 -2.35
N ASP A 61 3.46 -8.77 -2.20
CA ASP A 61 3.03 -10.06 -1.66
C ASP A 61 2.99 -9.94 -0.13
N ILE A 62 1.80 -10.16 0.44
CA ILE A 62 1.58 -10.15 1.89
C ILE A 62 1.29 -11.55 2.42
N ALA A 63 1.82 -12.61 1.81
CA ALA A 63 1.73 -13.98 2.33
C ALA A 63 2.59 -14.24 3.59
N LEU A 64 3.53 -13.35 3.90
CA LEU A 64 4.40 -13.41 5.10
C LEU A 64 3.68 -12.94 6.37
N GLN A 65 4.30 -13.01 7.56
CA GLN A 65 3.72 -12.35 8.72
C GLN A 65 3.86 -10.83 8.55
N TYR A 66 2.73 -10.12 8.55
CA TYR A 66 2.72 -8.68 8.34
C TYR A 66 1.78 -7.97 9.31
N LYS A 67 2.00 -6.66 9.47
CA LYS A 67 1.13 -5.77 10.25
C LYS A 67 0.69 -4.60 9.39
N ILE A 68 -0.62 -4.43 9.26
CA ILE A 68 -1.21 -3.26 8.58
C ILE A 68 -1.57 -2.20 9.63
N ILE A 69 -1.10 -0.99 9.39
CA ILE A 69 -1.43 0.19 10.18
C ILE A 69 -2.04 1.23 9.25
N TYR A 70 -3.25 1.69 9.57
CA TYR A 70 -3.88 2.78 8.85
C TYR A 70 -4.04 3.99 9.76
N ARG A 71 -3.61 5.15 9.27
CA ARG A 71 -3.76 6.47 9.91
C ARG A 71 -4.76 7.29 9.12
N GLU A 72 -6.00 7.27 9.56
CA GLU A 72 -7.13 7.79 8.80
C GLU A 72 -7.05 9.29 8.50
N LYS A 73 -6.66 10.10 9.50
CA LYS A 73 -6.52 11.56 9.35
C LYS A 73 -5.49 11.94 8.27
N GLU A 74 -4.41 11.19 8.21
CA GLU A 74 -3.27 11.46 7.33
C GLU A 74 -3.38 10.69 5.99
N LYS A 75 -4.34 9.76 5.88
CA LYS A 75 -4.48 8.82 4.75
C LYS A 75 -3.18 8.06 4.45
N ILE A 76 -2.50 7.64 5.53
CA ILE A 76 -1.29 6.84 5.44
C ILE A 76 -1.65 5.37 5.71
N LEU A 77 -1.22 4.50 4.79
CA LEU A 77 -1.29 3.05 4.95
C LEU A 77 0.13 2.51 5.03
N GLU A 78 0.48 1.92 6.16
CA GLU A 78 1.75 1.23 6.39
C GLU A 78 1.52 -0.28 6.42
N ILE A 79 2.34 -1.02 5.69
CA ILE A 79 2.43 -2.48 5.71
C ILE A 79 3.84 -2.82 6.17
N LYS A 80 3.95 -3.35 7.38
CA LYS A 80 5.22 -3.80 7.95
C LYS A 80 5.36 -5.30 7.75
N LEU A 81 6.40 -5.74 7.04
CA LEU A 81 6.69 -7.16 6.82
C LEU A 81 7.69 -7.65 7.87
N ASP A 82 7.63 -8.94 8.19
CA ASP A 82 8.51 -9.61 9.16
C ASP A 82 9.98 -9.70 8.70
N ASN A 83 10.23 -9.62 7.40
CA ASN A 83 11.56 -9.63 6.79
C ASN A 83 12.29 -8.27 6.86
N GLY A 84 11.75 -7.31 7.60
CA GLY A 84 12.31 -5.96 7.75
C GLY A 84 12.06 -5.03 6.55
N GLN A 85 11.32 -5.48 5.54
CA GLN A 85 10.88 -4.64 4.43
C GLN A 85 9.55 -3.98 4.80
N ASN A 86 9.44 -2.66 4.64
CA ASN A 86 8.22 -1.91 4.92
C ASN A 86 7.75 -1.17 3.68
N VAL A 87 6.43 -1.07 3.56
CA VAL A 87 5.78 -0.26 2.54
C VAL A 87 4.91 0.79 3.22
N LYS A 88 5.08 2.04 2.82
CA LYS A 88 4.21 3.14 3.23
C LYS A 88 3.62 3.83 2.00
N LEU A 89 2.30 3.97 2.03
CA LEU A 89 1.50 4.61 1.00
C LEU A 89 0.88 5.89 1.57
N THR A 90 1.13 7.01 0.88
CA THR A 90 0.60 8.32 1.26
C THR A 90 -0.10 8.95 0.05
N VAL A 91 -1.30 9.49 0.26
CA VAL A 91 -1.99 10.29 -0.77
C VAL A 91 -1.41 11.70 -0.78
N ILE A 92 -0.88 12.15 -1.92
CA ILE A 92 -0.36 13.51 -2.14
C ILE A 92 -1.34 14.32 -3.00
N ARG A 93 -1.40 15.64 -2.77
CA ARG A 93 -2.31 16.57 -3.46
C ARG A 93 -1.62 17.27 -4.60
#